data_AF-A0A7K3ARE4-F1
#
_entry.id   AF-A0A7K3ARE4-F1
#
_cell.length_a   1.000
_cell.length_b   1.000
_cell.length_c   1.000
_cell.angle_alpha   90.00
_cell.angle_beta   90.00
_cell.angle_gamma   90.00
#
_symmetry.space_group_name_H-M   'P 1'
#
loop_
_entity.id
_entity.type
_entity.pdbx_description
1 polymer ?
#
loop_
_entity_poly.entity_id
_entity_poly.type
_entity_poly.pdbx_seq_one_letter_code
_entity_poly.pdbx_strand_id
1 'polypeptide(L)'
;MAESQMNFANEDLLGLRINIPNLSDQHRISDYLDVETGRIDQLITMQRRLSALLEERDQALRDQLVNHLSDTSGDIPLRRLITRFEQGESPQCEAMPRESHSEWGVLKLSAVKRGKFDPTQNKRLPEEVQANREYEVRKGDLLISRANTPSLVGDTAVVDSTAPKLLLPDLLYRISLTPTMDAKYVAQVALSGRVRALIESVARGSSQSMVKLRGEDIKNWPIPIASRVQQAEVLREIDRGTQATSRLRSAVTRQLELLAERRQALITAAVTGQFDVSTASGRNVTDGV
;
A
#
# COMPACT_ATOMS: atom_id res chain seq x y z
N MET A 1 22.07 21.86 2.11
CA MET A 1 23.08 20.79 1.98
C MET A 1 22.47 19.74 1.07
N ALA A 2 22.86 19.73 -0.21
CA ALA A 2 22.30 18.82 -1.21
C ALA A 2 22.95 17.44 -1.04
N GLU A 3 22.14 16.38 -0.94
CA GLU A 3 22.60 15.00 -0.96
C GLU A 3 23.36 14.75 -2.28
N SER A 4 24.66 14.48 -2.17
CA SER A 4 25.48 14.04 -3.28
C SER A 4 24.97 12.67 -3.74
N GLN A 5 24.27 12.63 -4.87
CA GLN A 5 24.03 11.37 -5.58
C GLN A 5 25.39 10.82 -6.04
N MET A 6 25.87 9.75 -5.40
CA MET A 6 27.02 9.00 -5.89
C MET A 6 26.65 8.35 -7.23
N ASN A 7 27.08 8.98 -8.32
CA ASN A 7 27.04 8.39 -9.65
C ASN A 7 28.33 7.59 -9.85
N PHE A 8 28.22 6.31 -10.21
CA PHE A 8 29.38 5.51 -10.60
C PHE A 8 30.08 6.18 -11.80
N ALA A 9 31.36 6.51 -11.67
CA ALA A 9 32.15 7.02 -12.77
C ALA A 9 32.58 5.85 -13.68
N ASN A 10 32.81 6.13 -14.97
CA ASN A 10 33.30 5.11 -15.91
C ASN A 10 34.62 4.47 -15.44
N GLU A 11 35.45 5.22 -14.71
CA GLU A 11 36.71 4.74 -14.14
C GLU A 11 36.48 3.69 -13.04
N ASP A 12 35.41 3.81 -12.26
CA ASP A 12 35.03 2.84 -11.22
C ASP A 12 34.66 1.49 -11.84
N LEU A 13 34.01 1.50 -13.02
CA LEU A 13 33.65 0.29 -13.75
C LEU A 13 34.87 -0.43 -14.36
N LEU A 14 35.85 0.32 -14.86
CA LEU A 14 37.07 -0.23 -15.44
C LEU A 14 37.98 -0.91 -14.40
N GLY A 15 37.85 -0.55 -13.12
CA GLY A 15 38.60 -1.15 -12.01
C GLY A 15 37.97 -2.44 -11.44
N LEU A 16 36.77 -2.83 -11.87
CA LEU A 16 36.08 -4.00 -11.34
C LEU A 16 36.78 -5.30 -11.74
N ARG A 17 37.16 -6.10 -10.73
CA ARG A 17 37.67 -7.45 -10.96
C ARG A 17 36.50 -8.41 -11.12
N ILE A 18 36.38 -8.98 -12.31
CA ILE A 18 35.40 -10.03 -12.62
C ILE A 18 36.11 -11.37 -12.77
N ASN A 19 35.47 -12.44 -12.28
CA ASN A 19 35.93 -13.79 -12.57
C ASN A 19 35.55 -14.12 -14.02
N ILE A 20 36.54 -14.50 -14.83
CA ILE A 20 36.33 -14.81 -16.25
C ILE A 20 36.57 -16.31 -16.44
N PRO A 21 35.53 -17.15 -16.31
CA PRO A 21 35.64 -18.56 -16.66
C PRO A 21 35.83 -18.69 -18.18
N ASN A 22 36.19 -19.88 -18.66
CA ASN A 22 36.34 -20.10 -20.10
C ASN A 22 34.99 -19.90 -20.83
N LEU A 23 35.02 -19.64 -22.14
CA LEU A 23 33.79 -19.33 -22.92
C LEU A 23 32.75 -20.44 -22.88
N SER A 24 33.18 -21.71 -22.81
CA SER A 24 32.26 -22.84 -22.68
C SER A 24 31.49 -22.76 -21.36
N ASP A 25 32.19 -22.52 -20.25
CA ASP A 25 31.57 -22.38 -18.93
C ASP A 25 30.69 -21.13 -18.84
N GLN A 26 31.08 -20.02 -19.47
CA GLN A 26 30.23 -18.82 -19.56
C GLN A 26 28.89 -19.12 -20.23
N HIS A 27 28.91 -19.76 -21.40
CA HIS A 27 27.68 -20.14 -22.10
C HIS A 27 26.84 -21.12 -21.27
N ARG A 28 27.47 -22.11 -20.65
CA ARG A 28 26.75 -23.09 -19.80
C ARG A 28 26.07 -22.44 -18.59
N ILE A 29 26.77 -21.52 -17.90
CA ILE A 29 26.21 -20.78 -16.79
C ILE A 29 25.04 -19.92 -17.27
N SER A 30 25.18 -19.24 -18.41
CA SER A 30 24.11 -18.44 -19.01
C SER A 30 22.88 -19.27 -19.35
N ASP A 31 23.04 -20.35 -20.11
CA ASP A 31 21.94 -21.21 -20.54
C ASP A 31 21.19 -21.81 -19.35
N TYR A 32 21.94 -22.24 -18.33
CA TYR A 32 21.35 -22.75 -17.09
C TYR A 32 20.57 -21.68 -16.34
N LEU A 33 21.15 -20.49 -16.17
CA LEU A 33 20.50 -19.38 -15.48
C LEU A 33 19.25 -18.92 -16.24
N ASP A 34 19.27 -18.86 -17.56
CA ASP A 34 18.09 -18.49 -18.36
C ASP A 34 16.94 -19.46 -18.14
N VAL A 35 17.21 -20.76 -18.12
CA VAL A 35 16.19 -21.79 -17.88
C VAL A 35 15.63 -21.70 -16.45
N GLU A 36 16.50 -21.67 -15.44
CA GLU A 36 16.06 -21.73 -14.05
C GLU A 36 15.45 -20.41 -13.56
N THR A 37 16.04 -19.26 -13.92
CA THR A 37 15.44 -17.95 -13.60
C THR A 37 14.15 -17.74 -14.38
N GLY A 38 14.04 -18.21 -15.62
CA GLY A 38 12.80 -18.20 -16.39
C GLY A 38 11.66 -18.98 -15.72
N ARG A 39 11.95 -20.16 -15.15
CA ARG A 39 10.97 -20.94 -14.37
C ARG A 39 10.53 -20.19 -13.12
N ILE A 40 11.46 -19.59 -12.39
CA ILE A 40 11.15 -18.79 -11.20
C ILE A 40 10.28 -17.59 -11.57
N ASP A 41 10.60 -16.90 -12.66
CA ASP A 41 9.84 -15.72 -13.12
C ASP A 41 8.41 -16.09 -13.57
N GLN A 42 8.22 -17.27 -14.18
CA GLN A 42 6.89 -17.80 -14.47
C GLN A 42 6.08 -18.04 -13.18
N LEU A 43 6.69 -18.65 -12.16
CA LEU A 43 6.05 -18.85 -10.86
C LEU A 43 5.70 -17.52 -10.19
N ILE A 44 6.63 -16.56 -10.17
CA ILE A 44 6.39 -15.21 -9.64
C ILE A 44 5.20 -14.55 -10.36
N THR A 45 5.12 -14.69 -11.69
CA THR A 45 4.03 -14.14 -12.49
C THR A 45 2.69 -14.77 -12.11
N MET A 46 2.63 -16.10 -11.97
CA MET A 46 1.43 -16.80 -11.53
C MET A 46 0.99 -16.38 -10.12
N GLN A 47 1.93 -16.25 -9.20
CA GLN A 47 1.65 -15.81 -7.83
C GLN A 47 1.14 -14.37 -7.76
N ARG A 48 1.75 -13.45 -8.53
CA ARG A 48 1.26 -12.06 -8.66
C ARG A 48 -0.15 -12.01 -9.22
N ARG A 49 -0.46 -12.84 -10.22
CA ARG A 49 -1.82 -12.95 -10.78
C ARG A 49 -2.82 -13.46 -9.74
N LEU A 50 -2.45 -14.46 -8.95
CA LEU A 50 -3.30 -14.96 -7.87
C LEU A 50 -3.58 -13.86 -6.82
N SER A 51 -2.56 -13.12 -6.39
CA SER A 51 -2.74 -11.96 -5.50
C SER A 51 -3.71 -10.92 -6.06
N ALA A 52 -3.61 -10.62 -7.36
CA ALA A 52 -4.51 -9.67 -8.02
C ALA A 52 -5.96 -10.18 -8.04
N LEU A 53 -6.18 -11.47 -8.34
CA LEU A 53 -7.52 -12.08 -8.32
C LEU A 53 -8.13 -12.09 -6.91
N LEU A 54 -7.33 -12.30 -5.86
CA LEU A 54 -7.79 -12.22 -4.48
C LEU A 54 -8.19 -10.78 -4.12
N GLU A 55 -7.44 -9.78 -4.58
CA GLU A 55 -7.80 -8.36 -4.44
C GLU A 55 -9.11 -8.02 -5.17
N GLU A 56 -9.27 -8.48 -6.40
CA GLU A 56 -10.46 -8.27 -7.21
C GLU A 56 -11.69 -8.90 -6.57
N ARG A 57 -11.57 -10.11 -6.03
CA ARG A 57 -12.66 -10.80 -5.33
C ARG A 57 -13.11 -10.07 -4.06
N ASP A 58 -12.16 -9.57 -3.26
CA ASP A 58 -12.50 -8.79 -2.05
C ASP A 58 -13.17 -7.44 -2.44
N GLN A 59 -12.71 -6.82 -3.52
CA GLN A 59 -13.33 -5.60 -4.07
C GLN A 59 -14.75 -5.87 -4.60
N ALA A 60 -14.96 -6.95 -5.35
CA ALA A 60 -16.26 -7.33 -5.90
C ALA A 60 -17.28 -7.62 -4.79
N LEU A 61 -16.87 -8.28 -3.70
CA LEU A 61 -17.74 -8.50 -2.54
C LEU A 61 -18.18 -7.17 -1.91
N ARG A 62 -17.23 -6.25 -1.70
CA ARG A 62 -17.54 -4.90 -1.18
C ARG A 62 -18.53 -4.17 -2.10
N ASP A 63 -18.27 -4.20 -3.40
CA ASP A 63 -19.09 -3.50 -4.39
C ASP A 63 -20.51 -4.08 -4.42
N GLN A 64 -20.65 -5.41 -4.36
CA GLN A 64 -21.95 -6.06 -4.28
C GLN A 64 -22.75 -5.60 -3.05
N LEU A 65 -22.14 -5.59 -1.87
CA LEU A 65 -22.80 -5.20 -0.62
C LEU A 65 -23.19 -3.71 -0.60
N VAL A 66 -22.28 -2.84 -1.05
CA VAL A 66 -22.50 -1.39 -1.09
C VAL A 66 -23.56 -1.03 -2.13
N ASN A 67 -23.51 -1.62 -3.33
CA ASN A 67 -24.50 -1.37 -4.38
C ASN A 67 -25.87 -1.88 -3.96
N HIS A 68 -25.98 -3.05 -3.33
CA HIS A 68 -27.26 -3.56 -2.83
C HIS A 68 -27.93 -2.60 -1.83
N LEU A 69 -27.16 -2.03 -0.90
CA LEU A 69 -27.69 -1.01 0.02
C LEU A 69 -28.09 0.27 -0.70
N SER A 70 -27.29 0.71 -1.67
CA SER A 70 -27.56 1.89 -2.48
C SER A 70 -28.87 1.75 -3.27
N ASP A 71 -29.10 0.58 -3.88
CA ASP A 71 -30.29 0.29 -4.67
C ASP A 71 -31.56 0.19 -3.80
N THR A 72 -31.42 -0.30 -2.56
CA THR A 72 -32.55 -0.53 -1.65
C THR A 72 -32.94 0.74 -0.88
N SER A 73 -31.95 1.50 -0.41
CA SER A 73 -32.16 2.61 0.53
C SER A 73 -31.84 3.99 -0.05
N GLY A 74 -31.24 4.04 -1.25
CA GLY A 74 -30.72 5.26 -1.86
C GLY A 74 -29.43 5.76 -1.19
N ASP A 75 -28.87 6.82 -1.80
CA ASP A 75 -27.64 7.46 -1.35
C ASP A 75 -27.89 8.85 -0.78
N ILE A 76 -27.08 9.23 0.22
CA ILE A 76 -26.95 10.61 0.69
C ILE A 76 -25.52 11.11 0.49
N PRO A 77 -25.33 12.39 0.12
CA PRO A 77 -24.00 12.97 0.04
C PRO A 77 -23.32 12.96 1.41
N LEU A 78 -22.04 12.58 1.45
CA LEU A 78 -21.24 12.51 2.67
C LEU A 78 -21.34 13.80 3.51
N ARG A 79 -21.45 14.98 2.88
CA ARG A 79 -21.56 16.28 3.57
C ARG A 79 -22.69 16.37 4.60
N ARG A 80 -23.76 15.59 4.45
CA ARG A 80 -24.87 15.54 5.42
C ARG A 80 -24.55 14.72 6.67
N LEU A 81 -23.50 13.92 6.61
CA LEU A 81 -23.05 13.02 7.67
C LEU A 81 -21.82 13.55 8.42
N ILE A 82 -21.21 14.64 7.94
CA ILE A 82 -19.99 15.23 8.49
C ILE A 82 -20.34 16.23 9.60
N THR A 83 -19.71 16.08 10.76
CA THR A 83 -19.75 17.06 11.86
C THR A 83 -18.53 17.97 11.87
N ARG A 84 -17.37 17.45 11.44
CA ARG A 84 -16.11 18.20 11.34
C ARG A 84 -15.31 17.73 10.12
N PHE A 85 -14.72 18.67 9.39
CA PHE A 85 -13.86 18.41 8.24
C PHE A 85 -12.59 19.24 8.40
N GLU A 86 -11.45 18.58 8.57
CA GLU A 86 -10.18 19.24 8.85
C GLU A 86 -9.11 18.82 7.86
N GLN A 87 -8.23 19.76 7.56
CA GLN A 87 -7.00 19.53 6.82
C GLN A 87 -5.85 19.80 7.78
N GLY A 88 -4.86 18.91 7.79
CA GLY A 88 -3.68 19.08 8.62
C GLY A 88 -2.70 20.12 8.08
N GLU A 89 -1.52 20.14 8.68
CA GLU A 89 -0.41 21.02 8.32
C GLU A 89 0.83 20.20 7.99
N SER A 90 1.62 20.64 7.01
CA SER A 90 2.88 19.98 6.65
C SER A 90 4.08 20.88 7.01
N PRO A 91 4.52 20.87 8.29
CA PRO A 91 5.76 21.53 8.68
C PRO A 91 6.97 20.85 8.03
N GLN A 92 8.10 21.56 7.99
CA GLN A 92 9.36 20.99 7.56
C GLN A 92 9.80 19.92 8.56
N CYS A 93 9.82 18.66 8.11
CA CYS A 93 10.13 17.50 8.94
C CYS A 93 11.42 16.81 8.48
N GLU A 94 12.03 16.05 9.37
CA GLU A 94 13.12 15.15 9.03
C GLU A 94 12.58 13.90 8.30
N ALA A 95 13.34 13.35 7.36
CA ALA A 95 12.86 12.24 6.52
C ALA A 95 12.70 10.91 7.29
N MET A 96 13.27 10.81 8.48
CA MET A 96 13.21 9.64 9.36
C MET A 96 11.94 9.62 10.23
N PRO A 97 11.42 8.44 10.62
CA PRO A 97 10.36 8.36 11.61
C PRO A 97 10.86 8.82 12.98
N ARG A 98 9.93 9.23 13.85
CA ARG A 98 10.25 9.51 15.26
C ARG A 98 10.80 8.28 15.97
N GLU A 99 11.68 8.48 16.94
CA GLU A 99 12.34 7.39 17.68
C GLU A 99 11.52 6.96 18.90
N SER A 100 10.79 7.91 19.51
CA SER A 100 9.99 7.67 20.72
C SER A 100 8.57 8.22 20.61
N HIS A 101 7.64 7.64 21.37
CA HIS A 101 6.27 8.17 21.53
C HIS A 101 6.22 9.50 22.30
N SER A 102 7.32 9.92 22.92
CA SER A 102 7.48 11.25 23.50
C SER A 102 7.74 12.33 22.45
N GLU A 103 8.11 11.97 21.23
CA GLU A 103 8.42 12.89 20.15
C GLU A 103 7.22 13.10 19.22
N TRP A 104 7.17 14.29 18.62
CA TRP A 104 6.16 14.59 17.61
C TRP A 104 6.57 14.00 16.26
N GLY A 105 5.60 13.37 15.61
CA GLY A 105 5.75 12.92 14.23
C GLY A 105 4.59 13.44 13.39
N VAL A 106 4.85 13.71 12.11
CA VAL A 106 3.84 14.04 11.11
C VAL A 106 3.63 12.82 10.22
N LEU A 107 2.38 12.41 10.01
CA LEU A 107 2.08 11.23 9.18
C LEU A 107 2.53 11.44 7.73
N LYS A 108 2.99 10.36 7.11
CA LYS A 108 3.20 10.26 5.66
C LYS A 108 1.89 9.87 4.98
N LEU A 109 1.78 10.12 3.68
CA LEU A 109 0.68 9.59 2.87
C LEU A 109 0.56 8.07 2.95
N SER A 110 1.70 7.37 3.08
CA SER A 110 1.75 5.91 3.22
C SER A 110 1.13 5.39 4.52
N ALA A 111 0.84 6.27 5.50
CA ALA A 111 0.12 5.91 6.72
C ALA A 111 -1.34 5.53 6.46
N VAL A 112 -1.92 5.95 5.33
CA VAL A 112 -3.29 5.61 4.93
C VAL A 112 -3.21 4.83 3.62
N LYS A 113 -3.49 3.53 3.68
CA LYS A 113 -3.42 2.67 2.50
C LYS A 113 -4.45 1.54 2.55
N ARG A 114 -5.33 1.50 1.55
CA ARG A 114 -6.33 0.47 1.26
C ARG A 114 -7.16 0.09 2.48
N GLY A 115 -7.70 1.07 3.21
CA GLY A 115 -8.50 0.83 4.41
C GLY A 115 -7.70 0.66 5.69
N LYS A 116 -6.36 0.65 5.64
CA LYS A 116 -5.49 0.43 6.80
C LYS A 116 -4.74 1.67 7.19
N PHE A 117 -4.66 1.90 8.50
CA PHE A 117 -3.85 2.94 9.11
C PHE A 117 -2.56 2.34 9.66
N ASP A 118 -1.41 2.92 9.30
CA ASP A 118 -0.09 2.54 9.79
C ASP A 118 0.61 3.73 10.48
N PRO A 119 0.67 3.76 11.83
CA PRO A 119 1.28 4.86 12.57
C PRO A 119 2.81 4.91 12.44
N THR A 120 3.46 3.86 11.95
CA THR A 120 4.92 3.82 11.74
C THR A 120 5.36 4.68 10.55
N GLN A 121 4.43 4.96 9.63
CA GLN A 121 4.66 5.79 8.46
C GLN A 121 4.58 7.27 8.82
N ASN A 122 5.59 7.77 9.53
CA ASN A 122 5.68 9.17 9.94
C ASN A 122 7.07 9.76 9.63
N LYS A 123 7.16 11.08 9.78
CA LYS A 123 8.36 11.90 9.73
C LYS A 123 8.53 12.60 11.08
N ARG A 124 9.74 12.63 11.63
CA ARG A 124 10.01 13.32 12.89
C ARG A 124 9.84 14.83 12.70
N LEU A 125 9.09 15.44 13.61
CA LEU A 125 8.99 16.89 13.71
C LEU A 125 10.21 17.40 14.52
N PRO A 126 11.00 18.34 13.99
CA PRO A 126 12.11 18.95 14.73
C PRO A 126 11.62 19.61 16.02
N GLU A 127 12.43 19.58 17.08
CA GLU A 127 12.05 20.11 18.40
C GLU A 127 11.80 21.63 18.39
N GLU A 128 12.37 22.35 17.41
CA GLU A 128 12.20 23.79 17.24
C GLU A 128 10.81 24.16 16.69
N VAL A 129 10.12 23.20 16.07
CA VAL A 129 8.79 23.44 15.48
C VAL A 129 7.70 23.12 16.49
N GLN A 130 6.92 24.12 16.86
CA GLN A 130 5.80 23.94 17.77
C GLN A 130 4.69 23.09 17.13
N ALA A 131 4.44 21.91 17.69
CA ALA A 131 3.36 21.04 17.27
C ALA A 131 1.99 21.63 17.59
N ASN A 132 1.12 21.76 16.58
CA ASN A 132 -0.28 22.10 16.78
C ASN A 132 -1.08 20.87 17.21
N ARG A 133 -1.42 20.79 18.50
CA ARG A 133 -2.15 19.67 19.09
C ARG A 133 -3.57 19.49 18.56
N GLU A 134 -4.13 20.50 17.89
CA GLU A 134 -5.44 20.38 17.26
C GLU A 134 -5.44 19.28 16.19
N TYR A 135 -4.33 19.13 15.46
CA TYR A 135 -4.16 18.13 14.40
C TYR A 135 -3.63 16.79 14.89
N GLU A 136 -3.55 16.58 16.22
CA GLU A 136 -3.19 15.28 16.76
C GLU A 136 -4.27 14.25 16.40
N VAL A 137 -3.83 13.17 15.77
CA VAL A 137 -4.68 12.07 15.31
C VAL A 137 -5.05 11.16 16.48
N ARG A 138 -6.32 10.76 16.54
CA ARG A 138 -6.88 9.96 17.65
C ARG A 138 -7.59 8.73 17.13
N LYS A 139 -7.77 7.75 18.03
CA LYS A 139 -8.57 6.56 17.76
C LYS A 139 -9.98 6.97 17.32
N GLY A 140 -10.45 6.37 16.23
CA GLY A 140 -11.75 6.64 15.63
C GLY A 140 -11.74 7.70 14.52
N ASP A 141 -10.64 8.42 14.33
CA ASP A 141 -10.52 9.39 13.24
C ASP A 141 -10.61 8.67 11.88
N LEU A 142 -11.47 9.19 10.99
CA LEU A 142 -11.51 8.79 9.58
C LEU A 142 -10.56 9.68 8.79
N LEU A 143 -9.50 9.08 8.26
CA LEU A 143 -8.48 9.75 7.46
C LEU A 143 -8.71 9.48 5.98
N ILE A 144 -8.49 10.49 5.15
CA ILE A 144 -8.66 10.42 3.69
C ILE A 144 -7.44 11.03 3.00
N SER A 145 -6.87 10.30 2.05
CA SER A 145 -5.79 10.75 1.17
C SER A 145 -6.26 11.86 0.24
N ARG A 146 -5.78 13.10 0.46
CA ARG A 146 -6.11 14.25 -0.39
C ARG A 146 -5.31 14.23 -1.68
N ALA A 147 -4.03 13.89 -1.59
CA ALA A 147 -3.10 13.99 -2.71
C ALA A 147 -2.26 12.73 -2.83
N ASN A 148 -2.34 12.04 -3.97
CA ASN A 148 -1.53 10.84 -4.23
C ASN A 148 -1.55 10.48 -5.73
N THR A 149 -0.99 9.32 -6.08
CA THR A 149 -1.22 8.71 -7.40
C THR A 149 -2.71 8.43 -7.63
N PRO A 150 -3.19 8.34 -8.89
CA PRO A 150 -4.60 8.08 -9.19
C PRO A 150 -5.19 6.86 -8.49
N SER A 151 -4.39 5.81 -8.25
CA SER A 151 -4.84 4.59 -7.58
C SER A 151 -4.94 4.70 -6.05
N LEU A 152 -4.27 5.70 -5.44
CA LEU A 152 -4.18 5.87 -3.97
C LEU A 152 -4.77 7.20 -3.48
N VAL A 153 -5.18 8.09 -4.38
CA VAL A 153 -5.88 9.32 -4.00
C VAL A 153 -7.30 8.97 -3.55
N GLY A 154 -7.81 9.65 -2.53
CA GLY A 154 -9.10 9.33 -1.91
C GLY A 154 -9.14 7.97 -1.21
N ASP A 155 -8.00 7.34 -0.99
CA ASP A 155 -7.88 6.17 -0.12
C ASP A 155 -8.22 6.58 1.32
N THR A 156 -8.81 5.66 2.08
CA THR A 156 -9.34 5.96 3.42
C THR A 156 -8.86 4.96 4.44
N ALA A 157 -8.76 5.38 5.70
CA ALA A 157 -8.51 4.48 6.82
C ALA A 157 -9.12 5.04 8.10
N VAL A 158 -9.51 4.15 9.00
CA VAL A 158 -9.93 4.52 10.35
C VAL A 158 -8.79 4.19 11.31
N VAL A 159 -8.52 5.11 12.22
CA VAL A 159 -7.48 4.93 13.24
C VAL A 159 -7.99 3.98 14.32
N ASP A 160 -7.61 2.70 14.25
CA ASP A 160 -7.97 1.70 15.25
C ASP A 160 -7.22 1.89 16.58
N SER A 161 -5.93 2.22 16.47
CA SER A 161 -5.04 2.52 17.58
C SER A 161 -3.92 3.42 17.09
N THR A 162 -3.54 4.40 17.89
CA THR A 162 -2.40 5.26 17.61
C THR A 162 -1.69 5.63 18.90
N ALA A 163 -0.37 5.63 18.88
CA ALA A 163 0.40 6.28 19.93
C ALA A 163 0.17 7.80 19.88
N PRO A 164 0.25 8.51 21.01
CA PRO A 164 0.08 9.95 21.04
C PRO A 164 1.14 10.66 20.20
N LYS A 165 0.98 11.96 19.98
CA LYS A 165 1.93 12.84 19.29
C LYS A 165 2.13 12.57 17.79
N LEU A 166 1.11 12.08 17.10
CA LEU A 166 1.08 12.01 15.63
C LEU A 166 0.17 13.07 15.06
N LEU A 167 0.71 13.91 14.18
CA LEU A 167 0.02 15.02 13.54
C LEU A 167 -0.48 14.63 12.15
N LEU A 168 -1.66 15.16 11.82
CA LEU A 168 -2.24 15.12 10.49
C LEU A 168 -1.46 16.07 9.54
N PRO A 169 -0.96 15.59 8.39
CA PRO A 169 -0.37 16.42 7.34
C PRO A 169 -1.45 17.12 6.49
N ASP A 170 -1.06 18.13 5.71
CA ASP A 170 -1.94 18.86 4.78
C ASP A 170 -2.44 18.00 3.59
N LEU A 171 -1.76 16.88 3.32
CA LEU A 171 -2.11 15.90 2.29
C LEU A 171 -3.09 14.83 2.76
N LEU A 172 -3.51 14.87 4.03
CA LEU A 172 -4.59 14.05 4.57
C LEU A 172 -5.72 14.95 5.09
N TYR A 173 -6.96 14.51 4.87
CA TYR A 173 -8.12 15.06 5.55
C TYR A 173 -8.50 14.17 6.73
N ARG A 174 -9.00 14.80 7.80
CA ARG A 174 -9.70 14.13 8.89
C ARG A 174 -11.17 14.50 8.85
N ILE A 175 -12.03 13.49 8.94
CA ILE A 175 -13.48 13.66 8.99
C ILE A 175 -14.03 13.10 10.29
N SER A 176 -14.83 13.90 10.98
CA SER A 176 -15.71 13.44 12.06
C SER A 176 -17.12 13.29 11.53
N LEU A 177 -17.77 12.18 11.87
CA LEU A 177 -19.10 11.83 11.41
C LEU A 177 -20.15 12.03 12.51
N THR A 178 -21.41 12.05 12.11
CA THR A 178 -22.55 12.00 13.03
C THR A 178 -22.56 10.69 13.83
N PRO A 179 -23.10 10.66 15.07
CA PRO A 179 -23.13 9.46 15.90
C PRO A 179 -23.95 8.28 15.34
N THR A 180 -24.72 8.50 14.26
CA THR A 180 -25.48 7.45 13.58
C THR A 180 -24.66 6.69 12.54
N MET A 181 -23.47 7.19 12.20
CA MET A 181 -22.64 6.65 11.13
C MET A 181 -21.33 6.07 11.67
N ASP A 182 -20.99 4.87 11.23
CA ASP A 182 -19.72 4.22 11.54
C ASP A 182 -18.63 4.67 10.55
N ALA A 183 -17.51 5.18 11.09
CA ALA A 183 -16.36 5.58 10.29
C ALA A 183 -15.81 4.43 9.44
N LYS A 184 -15.82 3.19 9.95
CA LYS A 184 -15.35 2.01 9.22
C LYS A 184 -16.27 1.70 8.05
N TYR A 185 -17.58 1.86 8.24
CA TYR A 185 -18.55 1.68 7.16
C TYR A 185 -18.31 2.71 6.05
N VAL A 186 -18.18 3.99 6.39
CA VAL A 186 -17.88 5.05 5.41
C VAL A 186 -16.55 4.80 4.71
N ALA A 187 -15.52 4.34 5.42
CA ALA A 187 -14.25 3.96 4.82
C ALA A 187 -14.42 2.83 3.80
N GLN A 188 -15.17 1.77 4.11
CA GLN A 188 -15.46 0.69 3.15
C GLN A 188 -16.25 1.20 1.95
N VAL A 189 -17.24 2.08 2.13
CA VAL A 189 -17.98 2.68 1.01
C VAL A 189 -17.04 3.53 0.14
N ALA A 190 -16.15 4.33 0.72
CA ALA A 190 -15.19 5.14 -0.04
C ALA A 190 -14.17 4.29 -0.85
N LEU A 191 -13.95 3.04 -0.44
CA LEU A 191 -13.11 2.07 -1.14
C LEU A 191 -13.89 1.24 -2.18
N SER A 192 -15.19 1.43 -2.32
CA SER A 192 -16.00 0.74 -3.34
C SER A 192 -15.72 1.31 -4.74
N GLY A 193 -15.97 0.49 -5.76
CA GLY A 193 -15.77 0.82 -7.17
C GLY A 193 -16.57 2.04 -7.61
N ARG A 194 -17.78 2.24 -7.05
CA ARG A 194 -18.62 3.41 -7.37
C ARG A 194 -17.97 4.74 -6.95
N VAL A 195 -17.38 4.80 -5.74
CA VAL A 195 -16.69 6.02 -5.27
C VAL A 195 -15.33 6.15 -5.96
N ARG A 196 -14.65 5.03 -6.21
CA ARG A 196 -13.39 5.00 -6.96
C ARG A 196 -13.54 5.59 -8.36
N ALA A 197 -14.60 5.22 -9.08
CA ALA A 197 -14.90 5.77 -10.40
C ALA A 197 -15.13 7.29 -10.37
N LEU A 198 -15.77 7.82 -9.32
CA LEU A 198 -15.93 9.27 -9.13
C LEU A 198 -14.58 9.95 -8.91
N ILE A 199 -13.72 9.39 -8.05
CA ILE A 199 -12.37 9.92 -7.82
C ILE A 199 -11.56 9.94 -9.13
N GLU A 200 -11.60 8.85 -9.90
CA GLU A 200 -10.90 8.74 -11.19
C GLU A 200 -11.44 9.74 -12.23
N SER A 201 -12.74 10.03 -12.22
CA SER A 201 -13.33 11.04 -13.12
C SER A 201 -12.78 12.44 -12.86
N VAL A 202 -12.51 12.78 -11.59
CA VAL A 202 -11.87 14.05 -11.19
C VAL A 202 -10.38 14.05 -11.54
N ALA A 203 -9.71 12.89 -11.42
CA ALA A 203 -8.28 12.73 -11.67
C ALA A 203 -7.87 13.00 -13.13
N ARG A 204 -8.73 12.68 -14.11
CA ARG A 204 -8.45 12.80 -15.56
C ARG A 204 -8.10 14.22 -16.03
N GLY A 205 -8.39 15.25 -15.24
CA GLY A 205 -8.04 16.65 -15.53
C GLY A 205 -6.68 17.14 -15.00
N SER A 206 -5.86 16.28 -14.38
CA SER A 206 -4.62 16.67 -13.68
C SER A 206 -3.40 15.82 -14.10
N SER A 207 -2.19 16.27 -13.74
CA SER A 207 -0.95 15.49 -13.95
C SER A 207 -1.09 14.09 -13.36
N GLN A 208 -0.92 13.06 -14.19
CA GLN A 208 -1.11 11.65 -13.81
C GLN A 208 -0.18 11.16 -12.69
N SER A 209 0.85 11.94 -12.33
CA SER A 209 1.77 11.64 -11.23
C SER A 209 1.25 12.03 -9.84
N MET A 210 0.39 13.06 -9.73
CA MET A 210 -0.09 13.56 -8.44
C MET A 210 -1.45 14.25 -8.58
N VAL A 211 -2.50 13.51 -8.24
CA VAL A 211 -3.89 13.98 -8.23
C VAL A 211 -4.18 14.59 -6.86
N LYS A 212 -4.90 15.72 -6.82
CA LYS A 212 -5.35 16.37 -5.58
C LYS A 212 -6.87 16.47 -5.57
N LEU A 213 -7.51 15.81 -4.61
CA LEU A 213 -8.95 15.95 -4.36
C LEU A 213 -9.23 17.21 -3.54
N ARG A 214 -10.30 17.91 -3.91
CA ARG A 214 -10.82 19.03 -3.13
C ARG A 214 -11.76 18.47 -2.06
N GLY A 215 -11.90 19.20 -0.95
CA GLY A 215 -12.86 18.82 0.09
C GLY A 215 -14.30 18.72 -0.42
N GLU A 216 -14.69 19.53 -1.41
CA GLU A 216 -16.02 19.43 -2.03
C GLU A 216 -16.22 18.15 -2.84
N ASP A 217 -15.17 17.61 -3.47
CA ASP A 217 -15.26 16.33 -4.20
C ASP A 217 -15.59 15.19 -3.22
N ILE A 218 -14.93 15.18 -2.06
CA ILE A 218 -15.12 14.18 -0.99
C ILE A 218 -16.50 14.33 -0.32
N LYS A 219 -16.91 15.57 -0.04
CA LYS A 219 -18.22 15.89 0.54
C LYS A 219 -19.40 15.41 -0.31
N ASN A 220 -19.19 15.25 -1.62
CA ASN A 220 -20.23 14.80 -2.55
C ASN A 220 -20.20 13.29 -2.80
N TRP A 221 -19.32 12.53 -2.14
CA TRP A 221 -19.34 11.08 -2.25
C TRP A 221 -20.71 10.50 -1.85
N PRO A 222 -21.28 9.60 -2.68
CA PRO A 222 -22.55 8.96 -2.39
C PRO A 222 -22.38 7.89 -1.33
N ILE A 223 -23.04 8.05 -0.18
CA ILE A 223 -23.03 7.09 0.92
C ILE A 223 -24.42 6.46 1.03
N PRO A 224 -24.56 5.12 0.93
CA PRO A 224 -25.85 4.48 1.07
C PRO A 224 -26.45 4.70 2.46
N ILE A 225 -27.74 5.02 2.51
CA ILE A 225 -28.46 5.20 3.77
C ILE A 225 -28.59 3.84 4.46
N ALA A 226 -27.98 3.69 5.63
CA ALA A 226 -28.01 2.44 6.38
C ALA A 226 -28.18 2.69 7.88
N SER A 227 -29.03 1.89 8.52
CA SER A 227 -29.11 1.83 9.99
C SER A 227 -27.82 1.28 10.59
N ARG A 228 -27.57 1.52 11.88
CA ARG A 228 -26.40 0.97 12.58
C ARG A 228 -26.29 -0.56 12.47
N VAL A 229 -27.44 -1.25 12.44
CA VAL A 229 -27.50 -2.71 12.28
C VAL A 229 -27.02 -3.13 10.89
N GLN A 230 -27.53 -2.48 9.84
CA GLN A 230 -27.10 -2.74 8.45
C GLN A 230 -25.62 -2.40 8.22
N GLN A 231 -25.15 -1.28 8.77
CA GLN A 231 -23.72 -0.91 8.71
C GLN A 231 -22.85 -2.02 9.33
N ALA A 232 -23.22 -2.52 10.51
CA ALA A 232 -22.50 -3.60 11.18
C ALA A 232 -22.58 -4.94 10.45
N GLU A 233 -23.69 -5.22 9.75
CA GLU A 233 -23.83 -6.40 8.91
C GLU A 233 -22.90 -6.35 7.69
N VAL A 234 -22.88 -5.25 6.95
CA VAL A 234 -21.95 -5.06 5.82
C VAL A 234 -20.51 -5.18 6.27
N LEU A 235 -20.15 -4.55 7.38
CA LEU A 235 -18.79 -4.65 7.93
C LEU A 235 -18.42 -6.09 8.28
N ARG A 236 -19.33 -6.86 8.89
CA ARG A 236 -19.10 -8.27 9.22
C ARG A 236 -18.93 -9.12 7.97
N GLU A 237 -19.73 -8.92 6.93
CA GLU A 237 -19.63 -9.70 5.69
C GLU A 237 -18.34 -9.37 4.92
N ILE A 238 -17.93 -8.10 4.86
CA ILE A 238 -16.63 -7.70 4.29
C ILE A 238 -15.46 -8.32 5.07
N ASP A 239 -15.52 -8.26 6.40
CA ASP A 239 -14.47 -8.81 7.28
C ASP A 239 -14.38 -10.33 7.13
N ARG A 240 -15.52 -11.04 7.16
CA ARG A 240 -15.59 -12.48 6.91
C ARG A 240 -15.03 -12.86 5.54
N GLY A 241 -15.40 -12.10 4.51
CA GLY A 241 -14.88 -12.26 3.15
C GLY A 241 -13.36 -12.15 3.11
N THR A 242 -12.83 -11.07 3.70
CA THR A 242 -11.39 -10.77 3.72
C THR A 242 -10.61 -11.79 4.57
N GLN A 243 -11.18 -12.24 5.68
CA GLN A 243 -10.59 -13.29 6.52
C GLN A 243 -10.52 -14.64 5.81
N ALA A 244 -11.54 -14.99 5.01
CA ALA A 244 -11.54 -16.23 4.23
C ALA A 244 -10.37 -16.31 3.24
N THR A 245 -9.93 -15.16 2.68
CA THR A 245 -8.78 -15.09 1.75
C THR A 245 -7.46 -14.78 2.43
N SER A 246 -7.45 -14.35 3.70
CA SER A 246 -6.25 -13.90 4.41
C SER A 246 -5.11 -14.93 4.41
N ARG A 247 -5.40 -16.20 4.70
CA ARG A 247 -4.40 -17.28 4.73
C ARG A 247 -3.76 -17.51 3.36
N LEU A 248 -4.56 -17.47 2.29
CA LEU A 248 -4.07 -17.58 0.92
C LEU A 248 -3.16 -16.38 0.58
N ARG A 249 -3.57 -15.16 0.93
CA ARG A 249 -2.76 -13.96 0.69
C ARG A 249 -1.41 -14.04 1.41
N SER A 250 -1.41 -14.43 2.69
CA SER A 250 -0.17 -14.62 3.46
C SER A 250 0.74 -15.71 2.85
N ALA A 251 0.15 -16.83 2.39
CA ALA A 251 0.91 -17.89 1.73
C ALA A 251 1.53 -17.42 0.41
N VAL A 252 0.79 -16.68 -0.41
CA VAL A 252 1.28 -16.12 -1.68
C VAL A 252 2.39 -15.10 -1.44
N THR A 253 2.24 -14.20 -0.47
CA THR A 253 3.30 -13.24 -0.11
C THR A 253 4.58 -13.96 0.30
N ARG A 254 4.47 -14.97 1.18
CA ARG A 254 5.64 -15.76 1.59
C ARG A 254 6.28 -16.51 0.43
N GLN A 255 5.48 -17.07 -0.49
CA GLN A 255 6.01 -17.74 -1.69
C GLN A 255 6.75 -16.76 -2.61
N LEU A 256 6.26 -15.54 -2.77
CA LEU A 256 6.94 -14.50 -3.55
C LEU A 256 8.29 -14.11 -2.93
N GLU A 257 8.36 -13.98 -1.61
CA GLU A 257 9.61 -13.71 -0.89
C GLU A 257 10.63 -14.85 -1.08
N LEU A 258 10.20 -16.11 -0.88
CA LEU A 258 11.05 -17.29 -1.06
C LEU A 258 11.53 -17.45 -2.50
N LEU A 259 10.69 -17.15 -3.50
CA LEU A 259 11.08 -17.20 -4.91
C LEU A 259 12.12 -16.11 -5.24
N ALA A 260 11.98 -14.91 -4.66
CA ALA A 260 12.95 -13.83 -4.84
C ALA A 260 14.30 -14.19 -4.20
N GLU A 261 14.29 -14.75 -2.99
CA GLU A 261 15.49 -15.22 -2.30
C GLU A 261 16.17 -16.36 -3.08
N ARG A 262 15.40 -17.38 -3.50
CA ARG A 262 15.90 -18.48 -4.30
C ARG A 262 16.54 -18.00 -5.61
N ARG A 263 15.92 -17.03 -6.29
CA ARG A 263 16.48 -16.45 -7.52
C ARG A 263 17.84 -15.83 -7.26
N GLN A 264 17.96 -15.04 -6.19
CA GLN A 264 19.22 -14.39 -5.82
C GLN A 264 20.29 -15.42 -5.46
N ALA A 265 19.95 -16.40 -4.62
CA ALA A 265 20.87 -17.46 -4.20
C ALA A 265 21.36 -18.29 -5.40
N LEU A 266 20.46 -18.66 -6.31
CA LEU A 266 20.80 -19.43 -7.51
C LEU A 266 21.77 -18.68 -8.42
N ILE A 267 21.53 -17.39 -8.67
CA ILE A 267 22.42 -16.55 -9.48
C ILE A 267 23.80 -16.46 -8.81
N THR A 268 23.83 -16.16 -7.52
CA THR A 268 25.08 -16.07 -6.76
C THR A 268 25.85 -17.38 -6.82
N ALA A 269 25.21 -18.51 -6.54
CA ALA A 269 25.88 -19.80 -6.48
C ALA A 269 26.35 -20.29 -7.86
N ALA A 270 25.60 -20.01 -8.94
CA ALA A 270 26.04 -20.33 -10.30
C ALA A 270 27.23 -19.47 -10.78
N VAL A 271 27.21 -18.16 -10.51
CA VAL A 271 28.26 -17.23 -10.96
C VAL A 271 29.54 -17.34 -10.11
N THR A 272 29.40 -17.74 -8.84
CA THR A 272 30.56 -17.97 -7.95
C THR A 272 31.11 -19.39 -8.03
N GLY A 273 30.48 -20.29 -8.80
CA GLY A 273 30.91 -21.68 -8.95
C GLY A 273 30.71 -22.53 -7.69
N GLN A 274 29.77 -22.18 -6.82
CA GLN A 274 29.46 -22.92 -5.59
C GLN A 274 28.81 -24.29 -5.84
N PHE A 275 28.31 -24.55 -7.05
CA PHE A 275 27.89 -25.88 -7.49
C PHE A 275 28.20 -26.08 -8.98
N ASP A 276 28.37 -27.34 -9.38
CA ASP A 276 28.71 -27.68 -10.75
C ASP A 276 27.47 -27.66 -11.66
N VAL A 277 27.38 -26.62 -12.48
CA VAL A 277 26.33 -26.44 -13.50
C VAL A 277 26.31 -27.59 -14.52
N SER A 278 27.39 -28.36 -14.62
CA SER A 278 27.50 -29.49 -15.54
C SER A 278 26.68 -30.73 -15.17
N THR A 279 26.37 -30.88 -13.88
CA THR A 279 25.59 -32.01 -13.35
C THR A 279 24.16 -31.61 -12.94
N ALA A 280 23.86 -30.29 -12.96
CA ALA A 280 22.56 -29.72 -12.64
C ALA A 280 21.53 -29.98 -13.76
N SER A 281 21.19 -31.24 -14.00
CA SER A 281 19.98 -31.60 -14.75
C SER A 281 18.77 -31.34 -13.87
N GLY A 282 17.73 -30.72 -14.44
CA GLY A 282 16.56 -30.13 -13.74
C GLY A 282 15.67 -31.05 -12.90
N ARG A 283 16.18 -32.21 -12.46
CA ARG A 283 15.56 -33.14 -11.50
C ARG A 283 16.18 -33.11 -10.09
N ASN A 284 17.43 -32.66 -9.91
CA ASN A 284 18.15 -32.78 -8.62
C ASN A 284 18.73 -31.45 -8.07
N VAL A 285 18.15 -30.29 -8.42
CA VAL A 285 18.69 -28.97 -8.03
C VAL A 285 18.40 -28.60 -6.55
N THR A 286 17.60 -29.42 -5.83
CA THR A 286 17.18 -29.14 -4.45
C THR A 286 17.99 -29.84 -3.36
N ASP A 287 18.89 -30.76 -3.71
CA ASP A 287 19.64 -31.55 -2.70
C ASP A 287 20.96 -30.89 -2.25
N GLY A 288 21.23 -29.65 -2.69
CA GLY A 288 22.49 -28.96 -2.41
C GLY A 288 22.40 -27.44 -2.19
N VAL A 289 21.20 -26.89 -2.00
CA VAL A 289 20.98 -25.48 -1.63
C VAL A 289 20.10 -25.40 -0.40
#